data_AF-A0A946QLA1-F1
#
_entry.id   AF-A0A946QLA1-F1
#
_cell.length_a   1.000
_cell.length_b   1.000
_cell.length_c   1.000
_cell.angle_alpha   90.00
_cell.angle_beta   90.00
_cell.angle_gamma   90.00
#
_symmetry.space_group_name_H-M   'P 1'
#
loop_
_entity.id
_entity.type
_entity.pdbx_description
1 polymer ?
#
loop_
_entity_poly.entity_id
_entity_poly.type
_entity_poly.pdbx_seq_one_letter_code
_entity_poly.pdbx_strand_id
1 'polypeptide(L)'
;MTSQIKRQRRVRRWHRGIAMLTSVQLLLWTLSGVYFSFIDIDYVRGHHYEAEASSTVFDLSALKKIRLSGQQMTILERLPGELIIGVHSEAGMSWRNAQGDALGYLSSAEALDLVRQRTT
;
A
#
# COMPACT_ATOMS: atom_id res chain seq x y z
N MET A 1 -2.25 12.96 61.45
CA MET A 1 -1.24 13.59 60.56
C MET A 1 -0.31 12.61 59.82
N THR A 2 -0.16 11.35 60.26
CA THR A 2 0.79 10.37 59.68
C THR A 2 0.36 9.77 58.33
N SER A 3 -0.95 9.74 58.02
CA SER A 3 -1.50 9.19 56.78
C SER A 3 -1.11 10.00 55.53
N GLN A 4 -1.10 11.33 55.63
CA GLN A 4 -0.73 12.24 54.55
C GLN A 4 0.74 12.04 54.13
N ILE A 5 1.66 11.92 55.09
CA ILE A 5 3.09 11.68 54.84
C ILE A 5 3.31 10.30 54.20
N LYS A 6 2.60 9.26 54.66
CA LYS A 6 2.64 7.92 54.05
C LYS A 6 2.15 7.95 52.60
N ARG A 7 1.07 8.71 52.31
CA ARG A 7 0.53 8.89 50.96
C ARG A 7 1.53 9.59 50.04
N GLN A 8 2.14 10.68 50.49
CA GLN A 8 3.17 11.40 49.73
C GLN A 8 4.38 10.52 49.41
N ARG A 9 4.85 9.71 50.36
CA ARG A 9 5.95 8.75 50.15
C ARG A 9 5.58 7.70 49.09
N ARG A 10 4.35 7.19 49.13
CA ARG A 10 3.84 6.22 48.15
C ARG A 10 3.76 6.85 46.75
N VAL A 11 3.23 8.07 46.64
CA VAL A 11 3.16 8.80 45.36
C VAL A 11 4.54 9.03 44.75
N ARG A 12 5.54 9.46 45.52
CA ARG A 12 6.92 9.63 44.99
C ARG A 12 7.52 8.33 44.46
N ARG A 13 7.28 7.22 45.16
CA ARG A 13 7.78 5.90 44.73
C ARG A 13 7.11 5.46 43.43
N TRP A 14 5.80 5.63 43.33
CA TRP A 14 5.06 5.34 42.10
C TRP A 14 5.46 6.25 40.94
N HIS A 15 5.56 7.56 41.18
CA HIS A 15 5.98 8.52 40.16
C HIS A 15 7.35 8.15 39.58
N ARG A 16 8.33 7.81 40.42
CA ARG A 16 9.65 7.35 39.95
C ARG A 16 9.56 6.06 39.12
N GLY A 17 8.76 5.09 39.56
CA GLY A 17 8.57 3.83 38.83
C GLY A 17 7.90 4.03 37.47
N ILE A 18 6.80 4.80 37.44
CA ILE A 18 6.07 5.11 36.20
C ILE A 18 6.96 5.91 35.25
N ALA A 19 7.63 6.96 35.74
CA ALA A 19 8.51 7.78 34.91
C ALA A 19 9.63 6.95 34.25
N MET A 20 10.21 6.00 34.99
CA MET A 20 11.21 5.08 34.45
C MET A 20 10.63 4.19 33.34
N LEU A 21 9.46 3.58 33.58
CA LEU A 21 8.81 2.71 32.60
C LEU A 21 8.43 3.50 31.34
N THR A 22 7.85 4.68 31.49
CA THR A 22 7.49 5.55 30.36
C THR A 22 8.72 6.05 29.61
N SER A 23 9.83 6.31 30.30
CA SER A 23 11.08 6.73 29.65
C SER A 23 11.66 5.62 28.79
N VAL A 24 11.69 4.38 29.28
CA VAL A 24 12.12 3.22 28.49
C VAL A 24 11.19 3.00 27.30
N GLN A 25 9.88 3.11 27.50
CA GLN A 25 8.90 2.99 26.42
C GLN A 25 9.13 4.06 25.33
N LEU A 26 9.31 5.32 25.72
CA LEU A 26 9.59 6.41 24.79
C LEU A 26 10.93 6.22 24.06
N LEU A 27 11.95 5.72 24.75
CA LEU A 27 13.24 5.41 24.13
C LEU A 27 13.11 4.31 23.07
N LEU A 28 12.41 3.22 23.38
CA LEU A 28 12.13 2.15 22.40
C LEU A 28 11.31 2.67 21.22
N TRP A 29 10.34 3.55 21.48
CA TRP A 29 9.54 4.19 20.45
C TRP A 29 10.39 5.07 19.52
N THR A 30 11.28 5.90 20.09
CA THR A 30 12.20 6.74 19.30
C THR A 30 13.17 5.90 18.48
N LEU A 31 13.78 4.86 19.08
CA LEU A 31 14.68 3.96 18.36
C LEU A 31 13.97 3.24 17.21
N SER A 32 12.72 2.83 17.40
CA SER A 32 11.90 2.23 16.34
C SER A 32 11.65 3.20 15.19
N GLY A 33 11.29 4.46 15.49
CA GLY A 33 11.09 5.50 14.48
C GLY A 33 12.38 5.80 13.70
N VAL A 34 13.53 5.88 14.39
CA VAL A 34 14.83 6.06 13.74
C VAL A 34 15.18 4.86 12.86
N TYR A 35 15.00 3.63 13.35
CA TYR A 35 15.21 2.41 12.57
C TYR A 35 14.37 2.39 11.28
N PHE A 36 13.09 2.70 11.37
CA PHE A 36 12.20 2.79 10.20
C PHE A 36 12.49 3.96 9.27
N SER A 37 13.16 5.02 9.74
CA SER A 37 13.63 6.11 8.88
C SER A 37 14.79 5.69 7.98
N PHE A 38 15.58 4.69 8.37
CA PHE A 38 16.74 4.24 7.61
C PHE A 38 16.49 3.00 6.77
N ILE A 39 15.45 2.22 7.09
CA ILE A 39 15.10 1.04 6.32
C ILE A 39 14.12 1.42 5.24
N ASP A 40 14.49 1.08 4.01
CA ASP A 40 13.60 1.21 2.89
C ASP A 40 12.37 0.33 3.10
N ILE A 41 11.20 0.97 3.07
CA ILE A 41 9.93 0.27 3.23
C ILE A 41 9.69 -0.69 2.06
N ASP A 42 10.29 -0.42 0.89
CA ASP A 42 10.14 -1.22 -0.30
C ASP A 42 10.84 -2.57 -0.17
N TYR A 43 11.96 -2.60 0.57
CA TYR A 43 12.65 -3.84 0.93
C TYR A 43 11.80 -4.75 1.81
N VAL A 44 11.10 -4.18 2.81
CA VAL A 44 10.24 -4.97 3.71
C VAL A 44 8.95 -5.42 3.00
N ARG A 45 8.43 -4.62 2.06
CA ARG A 45 7.26 -4.98 1.24
C ARG A 45 7.57 -6.03 0.18
N GLY A 46 8.84 -6.27 -0.13
CA GLY A 46 9.23 -7.23 -1.15
C GLY A 46 9.19 -6.68 -2.58
N HIS A 47 9.20 -5.35 -2.76
CA HIS A 47 9.29 -4.74 -4.09
C HIS A 47 10.57 -5.16 -4.83
N HIS A 48 11.62 -5.56 -4.11
CA HIS A 48 12.84 -6.11 -4.71
C HIS A 48 12.66 -7.48 -5.37
N TYR A 49 11.53 -8.18 -5.12
CA TYR A 49 11.17 -9.37 -5.88
C TYR A 49 10.39 -9.04 -7.15
N GLU A 50 9.92 -7.80 -7.34
CA GLU A 50 9.29 -7.39 -8.58
C GLU A 50 10.35 -7.42 -9.70
N ALA A 51 10.05 -8.13 -10.79
CA ALA A 51 10.88 -8.13 -11.97
C ALA A 51 11.02 -6.69 -12.49
N GLU A 52 12.20 -6.34 -13.02
CA GLU A 52 12.43 -5.01 -13.60
C GLU A 52 11.32 -4.66 -14.59
N ALA A 53 10.84 -3.42 -14.52
CA ALA A 53 9.77 -2.93 -15.37
C ALA A 53 10.19 -3.03 -16.85
N SER A 54 9.73 -4.10 -17.52
CA SER A 54 9.91 -4.24 -18.96
C SER A 54 9.17 -3.10 -19.65
N SER A 55 9.82 -2.42 -20.58
CA SER A 55 9.22 -1.37 -21.39
C SER A 55 8.19 -2.00 -22.34
N THR A 56 6.96 -2.19 -21.87
CA THR A 56 5.87 -2.65 -22.72
C THR A 56 5.50 -1.54 -23.71
N VAL A 57 5.58 -1.86 -25.00
CA VAL A 57 5.03 -1.01 -26.06
C VAL A 57 3.52 -1.20 -26.08
N PHE A 58 2.77 -0.14 -25.76
CA PHE A 58 1.32 -0.16 -25.87
C PHE A 58 0.88 0.10 -27.32
N ASP A 59 0.29 -0.91 -27.96
CA ASP A 59 -0.34 -0.71 -29.27
C ASP A 59 -1.75 -0.10 -29.11
N LEU A 60 -1.82 1.22 -29.19
CA LEU A 60 -3.07 1.96 -29.12
C LEU A 60 -3.99 1.75 -30.34
N SER A 61 -3.48 1.12 -31.42
CA SER A 61 -4.27 0.79 -32.61
C SER A 61 -5.38 -0.22 -32.31
N ALA A 62 -5.23 -0.98 -31.24
CA ALA A 62 -6.25 -1.91 -30.75
C ALA A 62 -7.53 -1.20 -30.24
N LEU A 63 -7.43 0.10 -29.90
CA LEU A 63 -8.56 0.89 -29.40
C LEU A 63 -9.49 1.30 -30.55
N LYS A 64 -10.59 0.55 -30.73
CA LYS A 64 -11.54 0.81 -31.83
C LYS A 64 -12.73 1.63 -31.35
N LYS A 65 -12.80 2.90 -31.78
CA LYS A 65 -13.99 3.79 -31.73
C LYS A 65 -14.80 3.71 -30.41
N ILE A 66 -14.12 3.76 -29.28
CA ILE A 66 -14.77 3.73 -27.96
C ILE A 66 -15.19 5.15 -27.57
N ARG A 67 -16.43 5.31 -27.08
CA ARG A 67 -16.91 6.56 -26.46
C ARG A 67 -17.04 6.34 -24.97
N LEU A 68 -16.16 6.97 -24.21
CA LEU A 68 -16.13 6.90 -22.76
C LEU A 68 -16.35 8.31 -22.21
N SER A 69 -17.16 8.43 -21.16
CA SER A 69 -17.43 9.70 -20.49
C SER A 69 -16.94 9.62 -19.06
N GLY A 70 -16.04 10.51 -18.69
CA GLY A 70 -15.44 10.60 -17.36
C GLY A 70 -14.48 11.78 -17.26
N GLN A 71 -14.03 12.03 -16.04
CA GLN A 71 -13.12 13.12 -15.70
C GLN A 71 -11.66 12.75 -15.99
N GLN A 72 -11.31 11.47 -15.82
CA GLN A 72 -9.95 10.97 -16.05
C GLN A 72 -10.00 9.57 -16.69
N MET A 73 -9.06 9.32 -17.60
CA MET A 73 -8.84 8.03 -18.26
C MET A 73 -7.46 7.48 -17.89
N THR A 74 -7.38 6.18 -17.62
CA THR A 74 -6.12 5.45 -17.37
C THR A 74 -6.06 4.26 -18.33
N ILE A 75 -4.94 4.06 -19.01
CA ILE A 75 -4.70 2.89 -19.88
C ILE A 75 -3.68 2.01 -19.19
N LEU A 76 -4.00 0.73 -19.02
CA LEU A 76 -3.12 -0.27 -18.41
C LEU A 76 -3.16 -1.57 -19.20
N GLU A 77 -2.11 -2.36 -19.09
CA GLU A 77 -2.09 -3.75 -19.54
C GLU A 77 -2.44 -4.67 -18.37
N ARG A 78 -3.58 -5.36 -18.47
CA ARG A 78 -4.10 -6.24 -17.41
C ARG A 78 -3.40 -7.59 -17.40
N LEU A 79 -3.30 -8.20 -18.57
CA LEU A 79 -2.58 -9.44 -18.89
C LEU A 79 -1.63 -9.14 -20.06
N PRO A 80 -0.59 -9.95 -20.31
CA PRO A 80 0.29 -9.76 -21.45
C PRO A 80 -0.50 -9.61 -22.77
N GLY A 81 -0.38 -8.45 -23.42
CA GLY A 81 -1.09 -8.07 -24.65
C GLY A 81 -2.53 -7.58 -24.46
N GLU A 82 -3.07 -7.57 -23.24
CA GLU A 82 -4.45 -7.16 -22.96
C GLU A 82 -4.51 -5.73 -22.42
N LEU A 83 -4.86 -4.80 -23.32
CA LEU A 83 -5.12 -3.40 -22.95
C LEU A 83 -6.51 -3.21 -22.33
N ILE A 84 -6.52 -2.53 -21.19
CA ILE A 84 -7.72 -2.13 -20.47
C ILE A 84 -7.74 -0.62 -20.22
N ILE A 85 -8.94 -0.08 -20.15
CA ILE A 85 -9.19 1.34 -19.94
C ILE A 85 -9.98 1.53 -18.66
N GLY A 86 -9.41 2.29 -17.72
CA GLY A 86 -10.08 2.80 -16.53
C GLY A 86 -10.63 4.20 -16.79
N VAL A 87 -11.89 4.43 -16.45
CA VAL A 87 -12.53 5.75 -16.52
C VAL A 87 -13.03 6.14 -15.13
N HIS A 88 -12.50 7.24 -14.61
CA HIS A 88 -12.95 7.85 -13.38
C HIS A 88 -14.11 8.80 -13.65
N SER A 89 -15.24 8.57 -13.00
CA SER A 89 -16.45 9.40 -13.05
C SER A 89 -16.90 9.72 -11.63
N GLU A 90 -17.93 10.57 -11.46
CA GLU A 90 -18.53 10.87 -10.16
C GLU A 90 -19.06 9.61 -9.44
N ALA A 91 -19.42 8.58 -10.20
CA ALA A 91 -19.88 7.29 -9.67
C ALA A 91 -18.73 6.33 -9.29
N GLY A 92 -17.46 6.72 -9.49
CA GLY A 92 -16.28 5.89 -9.22
C GLY A 92 -15.53 5.45 -10.49
N MET A 93 -14.64 4.46 -10.33
CA MET A 93 -13.80 3.92 -11.40
C MET A 93 -14.49 2.77 -12.14
N SER A 94 -14.51 2.83 -13.47
CA SER A 94 -15.03 1.74 -14.32
C SER A 94 -13.95 1.23 -15.27
N TRP A 95 -13.78 -0.09 -15.36
CA TRP A 95 -12.78 -0.74 -16.22
C TRP A 95 -13.43 -1.40 -17.44
N ARG A 96 -12.85 -1.17 -18.61
CA ARG A 96 -13.34 -1.69 -19.89
C ARG A 96 -12.21 -2.26 -20.74
N ASN A 97 -12.52 -3.21 -21.61
CA ASN A 97 -11.55 -3.71 -22.60
C ASN A 97 -11.32 -2.68 -23.73
N ALA A 98 -10.40 -2.98 -24.64
CA ALA A 98 -10.11 -2.19 -25.83
C ALA A 98 -11.29 -2.04 -26.83
N GLN A 99 -12.42 -2.72 -26.58
CA GLN A 99 -13.66 -2.65 -27.36
C GLN A 99 -14.76 -1.86 -26.64
N GLY A 100 -14.57 -1.51 -25.35
CA GLY A 100 -15.53 -0.78 -24.52
C GLY A 100 -16.45 -1.67 -23.67
N ASP A 101 -16.30 -2.99 -23.70
CA ASP A 101 -17.09 -3.91 -22.88
C ASP A 101 -16.61 -3.93 -21.43
N ALA A 102 -17.52 -4.27 -20.52
CA ALA A 102 -17.19 -4.42 -19.10
C ALA A 102 -16.26 -5.63 -18.88
N LEU A 103 -15.27 -5.45 -18.00
CA LEU A 103 -14.33 -6.50 -17.63
C LEU A 103 -14.80 -7.27 -16.40
N GLY A 104 -14.69 -8.59 -16.44
CA GLY A 104 -14.77 -9.44 -15.25
C GLY A 104 -13.47 -9.39 -14.43
N TYR A 105 -13.55 -9.87 -13.20
CA TYR A 105 -12.35 -10.11 -12.37
C TYR A 105 -11.47 -11.19 -12.99
N LEU A 106 -10.16 -11.11 -12.72
CA LEU A 106 -9.24 -12.20 -13.04
C LEU A 106 -9.63 -13.46 -12.27
N SER A 107 -9.51 -14.61 -12.92
CA SER A 107 -9.56 -15.90 -12.23
C SER A 107 -8.34 -16.07 -11.32
N SER A 108 -8.45 -16.97 -10.34
CA SER A 108 -7.32 -17.30 -9.47
C SER A 108 -6.11 -17.82 -10.23
N ALA A 109 -6.32 -18.60 -11.28
CA ALA A 109 -5.26 -19.13 -12.13
C ALA A 109 -4.54 -18.01 -12.90
N GLU A 110 -5.29 -17.09 -13.53
CA GLU A 110 -4.71 -15.95 -14.24
C GLU A 110 -3.95 -15.01 -13.30
N ALA A 111 -4.49 -14.75 -12.11
CA ALA A 111 -3.81 -13.92 -11.11
C ALA A 111 -2.49 -14.55 -10.64
N LEU A 112 -2.47 -15.85 -10.40
CA LEU A 112 -1.24 -16.57 -10.00
C LEU A 112 -0.20 -16.60 -11.12
N ASP A 113 -0.63 -16.80 -12.36
CA ASP A 113 0.27 -16.80 -13.51
C ASP A 113 0.88 -15.41 -13.75
N LEU A 114 0.07 -14.36 -13.65
CA LEU A 114 0.52 -12.98 -13.75
C LEU A 114 1.60 -12.64 -12.71
N VAL A 115 1.41 -13.08 -11.45
CA VAL A 115 2.40 -12.86 -10.39
C VAL A 115 3.71 -13.61 -10.69
N ARG A 116 3.63 -14.88 -11.13
CA ARG A 116 4.83 -15.64 -11.50
C ARG A 116 5.64 -15.01 -12.62
N GLN A 117 4.98 -14.34 -13.56
CA GLN A 117 5.66 -13.65 -14.66
C GLN A 117 6.30 -12.33 -14.23
N ARG A 118 5.80 -11.70 -13.16
CA ARG A 118 6.24 -10.37 -12.71
C ARG A 118 7.11 -10.39 -11.45
N THR A 119 7.45 -11.57 -10.94
CA THR A 119 8.23 -11.73 -9.71
C THR A 119 9.37 -12.72 -9.93
N THR A 120 10.58 -12.41 -9.45
CA THR A 120 11.79 -13.24 -9.55
C THR A 120 12.10 -14.00 -8.27
#